data_AF-A0A0B7NRT0-F1
#
_entry.id   AF-A0A0B7NRT0-F1
#
_cell.length_a   1.000
_cell.length_b   1.000
_cell.length_c   1.000
_cell.angle_alpha   90.00
_cell.angle_beta   90.00
_cell.angle_gamma   90.00
#
_symmetry.space_group_name_H-M   'P 1'
#
loop_
_entity.id
_entity.type
_entity.pdbx_description
1 polymer ?
#
loop_
_entity_poly.entity_id
_entity_poly.type
_entity_poly.pdbx_seq_one_letter_code
_entity_poly.pdbx_strand_id
1 'polypeptide(L)'
;MTFITEKIVEMLSSNDIRENLMQMQRDRCAANNDNDSYGDIYDGELFKALYSSQLINNDPHILNIYLKLDVDGFTCSASRSSMVMIHAVVLNLDSAERYARHATFQIAVLPGKSKADFESFLRPIVDEIILLSEKTLLVQSGNSEPVRCKVYALFVNGDGVEINRLLRYSGHTHKYGCRFCLTPGSHRIDGPKRTGMYFQIRNATLRTSDSLLLKEQSPMFANNSYGIKEGPTIFGLLPYFSSGIYHFGFDELHGISNLAKLLFDMVSSLYSTHFKYHANESDYPF
;
A
#
# COMPACT_ATOMS: atom_id res chain seq x y z
N MET A 1 -17.38 8.07 -9.78
CA MET A 1 -17.00 7.64 -8.42
C MET A 1 -18.12 6.75 -7.94
N THR A 2 -17.79 5.58 -7.45
CA THR A 2 -18.74 4.59 -6.94
C THR A 2 -18.52 4.48 -5.44
N PHE A 3 -19.61 4.46 -4.66
CA PHE A 3 -19.51 4.30 -3.21
C PHE A 3 -19.11 2.87 -2.87
N ILE A 4 -18.15 2.71 -1.97
CA ILE A 4 -17.73 1.41 -1.45
C ILE A 4 -18.93 0.72 -0.83
N THR A 5 -19.76 1.46 -0.09
CA THR A 5 -20.98 0.95 0.56
C THR A 5 -21.91 0.25 -0.41
N GLU A 6 -22.18 0.84 -1.58
CA GLU A 6 -23.06 0.25 -2.60
C GLU A 6 -22.51 -1.09 -3.10
N LYS A 7 -21.20 -1.16 -3.32
CA LYS A 7 -20.53 -2.38 -3.80
C LYS A 7 -20.52 -3.48 -2.76
N ILE A 8 -20.31 -3.13 -1.50
CA ILE A 8 -20.39 -4.08 -0.38
C ILE A 8 -21.83 -4.60 -0.22
N VAL A 9 -22.84 -3.73 -0.34
CA VAL A 9 -24.25 -4.13 -0.29
C VAL A 9 -24.61 -5.05 -1.45
N GLU A 10 -24.20 -4.73 -2.68
CA GLU A 10 -24.40 -5.56 -3.87
C GLU A 10 -23.78 -6.95 -3.67
N MET A 11 -22.53 -7.00 -3.20
CA MET A 11 -21.81 -8.25 -2.94
C MET A 11 -22.51 -9.10 -1.86
N LEU A 12 -22.90 -8.49 -0.74
CA LEU A 12 -23.56 -9.18 0.38
C LEU A 12 -25.03 -9.53 0.12
N SER A 13 -25.61 -9.00 -0.96
CA SER A 13 -26.95 -9.41 -1.42
C SER A 13 -26.94 -10.81 -2.03
N SER A 14 -25.80 -11.29 -2.52
CA SER A 14 -25.61 -12.66 -2.96
C SER A 14 -25.43 -13.61 -1.77
N ASN A 15 -26.34 -14.57 -1.62
CA ASN A 15 -26.28 -15.56 -0.53
C ASN A 15 -25.00 -16.38 -0.58
N ASP A 16 -24.57 -16.82 -1.77
CA ASP A 16 -23.39 -17.68 -1.91
C ASP A 16 -22.11 -16.96 -1.47
N ILE A 17 -21.95 -15.70 -1.90
CA ILE A 17 -20.78 -14.89 -1.52
C ILE A 17 -20.83 -14.58 -0.03
N ARG A 18 -22.00 -14.21 0.49
CA ARG A 18 -22.18 -13.92 1.92
C ARG A 18 -21.82 -15.10 2.80
N GLU A 19 -22.35 -16.30 2.51
CA GLU A 19 -22.07 -17.49 3.31
C GLU A 19 -20.59 -17.88 3.24
N ASN A 20 -19.98 -17.77 2.06
CA ASN A 20 -18.53 -18.00 1.89
C ASN A 20 -17.72 -17.03 2.77
N LEU A 21 -17.99 -15.73 2.71
CA LEU A 21 -17.31 -14.71 3.53
C LEU A 21 -17.47 -14.97 5.04
N MET A 22 -18.66 -15.37 5.48
CA MET A 22 -18.91 -15.72 6.89
C MET A 22 -18.14 -16.98 7.29
N GLN A 23 -18.09 -17.99 6.42
CA GLN A 23 -17.33 -19.21 6.68
C GLN A 23 -15.83 -18.91 6.79
N MET A 24 -15.28 -18.16 5.84
CA MET A 24 -13.87 -17.73 5.86
C MET A 24 -13.52 -16.95 7.14
N GLN A 25 -14.41 -16.08 7.62
CA GLN A 25 -14.20 -15.39 8.90
C GLN A 25 -14.21 -16.37 10.09
N ARG A 26 -15.15 -17.31 10.14
CA ARG A 26 -15.22 -18.33 11.20
C ARG A 26 -13.94 -19.15 11.25
N ASP A 27 -13.45 -19.59 10.09
CA ASP A 27 -12.23 -20.38 9.97
C ASP A 27 -11.01 -19.59 10.48
N ARG A 28 -10.89 -18.31 10.11
CA ARG A 28 -9.83 -17.42 10.62
C ARG A 28 -9.92 -17.21 12.14
N CYS A 29 -11.12 -17.01 12.68
CA CYS A 29 -11.33 -16.86 14.12
C CYS A 29 -10.95 -18.13 14.89
N ALA A 30 -11.27 -19.31 14.34
CA ALA A 30 -10.97 -20.61 14.93
C ALA A 30 -9.47 -20.96 14.86
N ALA A 31 -8.80 -20.56 13.79
CA ALA A 31 -7.40 -20.86 13.52
C ALA A 31 -6.39 -19.96 14.28
N ASN A 32 -6.87 -19.08 15.18
CA ASN A 32 -6.04 -18.28 16.09
C ASN A 32 -5.11 -19.09 17.03
N ASN A 33 -5.19 -20.43 17.00
CA ASN A 33 -4.34 -21.33 17.77
C ASN A 33 -3.15 -21.93 16.99
N ASP A 34 -3.06 -21.74 15.66
CA ASP A 34 -1.97 -22.29 14.84
C ASP A 34 -1.23 -21.18 14.07
N ASN A 35 0.11 -21.25 14.09
CA ASN A 35 1.00 -20.24 13.48
C ASN A 35 0.91 -20.14 11.94
N ASP A 36 0.30 -21.12 11.27
CA ASP A 36 0.20 -21.17 9.79
C ASP A 36 -1.10 -20.55 9.22
N SER A 37 -2.05 -20.14 10.07
CA SER A 37 -3.41 -19.79 9.62
C SER A 37 -3.54 -18.44 8.91
N TYR A 38 -2.49 -17.63 8.92
CA TYR A 38 -2.46 -16.31 8.29
C TYR A 38 -1.69 -16.26 6.98
N GLY A 39 -1.25 -17.41 6.43
CA GLY A 39 -0.43 -17.47 5.22
C GLY A 39 -1.08 -16.86 3.97
N ASP A 40 -2.41 -16.86 3.89
CA ASP A 40 -3.17 -16.23 2.79
C ASP A 40 -3.44 -14.73 3.04
N ILE A 41 -3.17 -14.20 4.23
CA ILE A 41 -3.33 -12.77 4.53
C ILE A 41 -2.03 -12.05 4.23
N TYR A 42 -2.12 -10.95 3.46
CA TYR A 42 -0.98 -10.06 3.22
C TYR A 42 -0.44 -9.54 4.56
N ASP A 43 0.83 -9.84 4.84
CA ASP A 43 1.50 -9.56 6.11
C ASP A 43 0.69 -10.07 7.33
N GLY A 44 0.73 -11.39 7.54
CA GLY A 44 0.02 -12.05 8.65
C GLY A 44 0.40 -11.52 10.03
N GLU A 45 1.64 -11.05 10.22
CA GLU A 45 2.09 -10.43 11.46
C GLU A 45 1.42 -9.07 11.68
N LEU A 46 1.35 -8.23 10.63
CA LEU A 46 0.60 -6.97 10.68
C LEU A 46 -0.87 -7.23 11.02
N PHE A 47 -1.52 -8.18 10.33
CA PHE A 47 -2.91 -8.50 10.59
C PHE A 47 -3.14 -8.97 12.04
N LYS A 48 -2.28 -9.87 12.53
CA LYS A 48 -2.33 -10.38 13.91
C LYS A 48 -2.13 -9.27 14.94
N ALA A 49 -1.25 -8.30 14.66
CA ALA A 49 -1.05 -7.13 15.51
C ALA A 49 -2.31 -6.24 15.54
N LEU A 50 -2.95 -5.98 14.40
CA LEU A 50 -4.20 -5.21 14.33
C LEU A 50 -5.34 -5.91 15.08
N TYR A 51 -5.45 -7.23 14.92
CA TYR A 51 -6.46 -8.04 15.60
C TYR A 51 -6.24 -8.03 17.11
N SER A 52 -5.01 -8.29 17.56
CA SER A 52 -4.66 -8.39 18.97
C SER A 52 -4.74 -7.04 19.71
N SER A 53 -4.48 -5.93 19.01
CA SER A 53 -4.63 -4.56 19.53
C SER A 53 -6.07 -4.04 19.51
N GLN A 54 -7.04 -4.82 19.00
CA GLN A 54 -8.46 -4.42 18.85
C GLN A 54 -8.66 -3.16 17.99
N LEU A 55 -7.70 -2.87 17.09
CA LEU A 55 -7.85 -1.79 16.10
C LEU A 55 -8.80 -2.19 14.97
N ILE A 56 -8.93 -3.49 14.72
CA ILE A 56 -10.02 -4.09 13.93
C ILE A 56 -11.01 -4.76 14.87
N ASN A 57 -12.27 -4.82 14.47
CA ASN A 57 -13.32 -5.40 15.30
C ASN A 57 -13.14 -6.93 15.39
N ASN A 58 -13.24 -7.47 16.61
CA ASN A 58 -13.11 -8.91 16.88
C ASN A 58 -14.44 -9.56 17.29
N ASP A 59 -15.56 -8.84 17.20
CA ASP A 59 -16.89 -9.39 17.45
C ASP A 59 -17.23 -10.44 16.37
N PRO A 60 -17.42 -11.73 16.75
CA PRO A 60 -17.71 -12.80 15.80
C PRO A 60 -19.06 -12.62 15.08
N HIS A 61 -19.96 -11.78 15.60
CA HIS A 61 -21.25 -11.48 15.00
C HIS A 61 -21.21 -10.29 14.01
N ILE A 62 -20.03 -9.69 13.81
CA ILE A 62 -19.81 -8.63 12.84
C ILE A 62 -18.86 -9.16 11.76
N LEU A 63 -19.32 -9.18 10.51
CA LEU A 63 -18.51 -9.57 9.37
C LEU A 63 -17.54 -8.43 9.02
N ASN A 64 -16.25 -8.67 9.13
CA ASN A 64 -15.23 -7.73 8.70
C ASN A 64 -14.90 -7.97 7.23
N ILE A 65 -15.01 -6.93 6.41
CA ILE A 65 -14.56 -6.93 5.02
C ILE A 65 -13.22 -6.20 4.94
N TYR A 66 -12.23 -6.86 4.36
CA TYR A 66 -10.87 -6.36 4.20
C TYR A 66 -10.62 -6.02 2.75
N LEU A 67 -10.17 -4.80 2.49
CA LEU A 67 -9.90 -4.28 1.15
C LEU A 67 -8.40 -4.02 0.95
N LYS A 68 -7.89 -4.40 -0.22
CA LYS A 68 -6.68 -3.85 -0.82
C LYS A 68 -7.10 -2.76 -1.80
N LEU A 69 -6.44 -1.61 -1.74
CA LEU A 69 -6.63 -0.54 -2.71
C LEU A 69 -5.47 -0.54 -3.71
N ASP A 70 -5.74 -0.89 -4.96
CA ASP A 70 -4.79 -0.77 -6.06
C ASP A 70 -4.95 0.60 -6.74
N VAL A 71 -3.88 1.37 -6.77
CA VAL A 71 -3.81 2.71 -7.37
C VAL A 71 -2.80 2.68 -8.52
N ASP A 72 -3.29 2.92 -9.73
CA ASP A 72 -2.44 2.87 -10.93
C ASP A 72 -2.73 4.01 -11.91
N GLY A 73 -1.67 4.56 -12.48
CA GLY A 73 -1.71 5.64 -13.44
C GLY A 73 -1.76 5.09 -14.87
N PHE A 74 -2.76 5.46 -15.65
CA PHE A 74 -2.83 5.10 -17.07
C PHE A 74 -2.98 6.32 -17.96
N THR A 75 -2.53 6.21 -19.20
CA THR A 75 -2.67 7.29 -20.20
C THR A 75 -3.59 6.83 -21.32
N CYS A 76 -4.64 7.62 -21.57
CA CYS A 76 -5.49 7.40 -22.72
C CYS A 76 -4.72 7.83 -23.99
N SER A 77 -4.41 6.87 -24.85
CA SER A 77 -3.63 7.09 -26.08
C SER A 77 -4.26 8.13 -27.01
N ALA A 78 -5.59 8.13 -27.12
CA ALA A 78 -6.35 9.04 -27.98
C ALA A 78 -6.31 10.50 -27.51
N SER A 79 -6.47 10.74 -26.20
CA SER A 79 -6.54 12.10 -25.64
C SER A 79 -5.21 12.61 -25.07
N ARG A 80 -4.22 11.73 -24.90
CA ARG A 80 -2.97 11.98 -24.14
C ARG A 80 -3.23 12.48 -22.71
N SER A 81 -4.41 12.19 -22.18
CA SER A 81 -4.78 12.48 -20.80
C SER A 81 -4.31 11.34 -19.92
N SER A 82 -3.59 11.70 -18.86
CA SER A 82 -3.24 10.79 -17.78
C SER A 82 -4.41 10.76 -16.79
N MET A 83 -4.75 9.57 -16.33
CA MET A 83 -5.77 9.26 -15.34
C MET A 83 -5.16 8.36 -14.28
N VAL A 84 -5.77 8.33 -13.10
CA VAL A 84 -5.42 7.42 -12.01
C VAL A 84 -6.64 6.59 -11.69
N MET A 85 -6.46 5.28 -11.66
CA MET A 85 -7.46 4.29 -11.35
C MET A 85 -7.30 3.90 -9.87
N ILE A 86 -8.41 3.86 -9.11
CA ILE A 86 -8.45 3.34 -7.74
C ILE A 86 -9.40 2.16 -7.71
N HIS A 87 -8.83 0.97 -7.59
CA HIS A 87 -9.52 -0.31 -7.65
C HIS A 87 -9.45 -0.99 -6.29
N ALA A 88 -10.53 -1.63 -5.86
CA ALA A 88 -10.57 -2.38 -4.62
C ALA A 88 -10.59 -3.89 -4.90
N VAL A 89 -9.89 -4.63 -4.04
CA VAL A 89 -9.86 -6.09 -4.02
C VAL A 89 -10.27 -6.57 -2.63
N VAL A 90 -11.23 -7.49 -2.55
CA VAL A 90 -11.72 -8.09 -1.31
C VAL A 90 -10.78 -9.22 -0.89
N LEU A 91 -10.11 -9.05 0.25
CA LEU A 91 -9.07 -9.95 0.77
C LEU A 91 -9.62 -11.08 1.65
N ASN A 92 -10.94 -11.12 1.86
CA ASN A 92 -11.60 -12.18 2.62
C ASN A 92 -11.62 -13.51 1.86
N LEU A 93 -11.66 -13.45 0.53
CA LEU A 93 -11.74 -14.62 -0.34
C LEU A 93 -10.36 -15.25 -0.51
N ASP A 94 -10.34 -16.50 -0.97
CA ASP A 94 -9.12 -17.24 -1.27
C ASP A 94 -8.28 -16.53 -2.35
N SER A 95 -6.96 -16.59 -2.25
CA SER A 95 -6.02 -16.03 -3.24
C SER A 95 -6.40 -16.32 -4.72
N ALA A 96 -6.92 -17.51 -5.01
CA ALA A 96 -7.32 -17.92 -6.36
C ALA A 96 -8.57 -17.17 -6.88
N GLU A 97 -9.40 -16.64 -5.98
CA GLU A 97 -10.67 -15.97 -6.31
C GLU A 97 -10.61 -14.45 -6.18
N ARG A 98 -9.61 -13.90 -5.47
CA ARG A 98 -9.49 -12.44 -5.20
C ARG A 98 -9.51 -11.56 -6.44
N TYR A 99 -9.14 -12.07 -7.60
CA TYR A 99 -9.14 -11.31 -8.86
C TYR A 99 -10.32 -11.65 -9.79
N ALA A 100 -11.26 -12.46 -9.32
CA ALA A 100 -12.53 -12.67 -10.01
C ALA A 100 -13.38 -11.38 -10.01
N ARG A 101 -14.29 -11.26 -10.97
CA ARG A 101 -15.14 -10.06 -11.14
C ARG A 101 -15.99 -9.72 -9.92
N HIS A 102 -16.36 -10.71 -9.11
CA HIS A 102 -17.18 -10.50 -7.91
C HIS A 102 -16.34 -10.10 -6.68
N ALA A 103 -15.02 -10.31 -6.73
CA ALA A 103 -14.09 -10.05 -5.63
C ALA A 103 -13.40 -8.68 -5.76
N THR A 104 -13.63 -7.97 -6.87
CA THR A 104 -12.97 -6.69 -7.14
C THR A 104 -13.93 -5.68 -7.74
N PHE A 105 -13.68 -4.40 -7.49
CA PHE A 105 -14.51 -3.33 -8.05
C PHE A 105 -13.76 -2.01 -8.17
N GLN A 106 -14.10 -1.26 -9.22
CA GLN A 106 -13.57 0.07 -9.44
C GLN A 106 -14.23 1.08 -8.50
N ILE A 107 -13.45 1.80 -7.70
CA ILE A 107 -13.95 2.89 -6.85
C ILE A 107 -14.02 4.19 -7.65
N ALA A 108 -12.89 4.57 -8.27
CA ALA A 108 -12.80 5.86 -8.95
C ALA A 108 -11.79 5.83 -10.10
N VAL A 109 -12.06 6.63 -11.14
CA VAL A 109 -11.09 7.04 -12.14
C VAL A 109 -10.95 8.55 -12.00
N LEU A 110 -9.74 8.98 -11.66
CA LEU A 110 -9.40 10.36 -11.32
C LEU A 110 -8.54 10.99 -12.42
N PRO A 111 -8.62 12.31 -12.64
CA PRO A 111 -7.71 12.99 -13.54
C PRO A 111 -6.27 12.96 -12.99
N GLY A 112 -5.32 12.45 -13.78
CA GLY A 112 -3.92 12.34 -13.37
C GLY A 112 -3.15 13.66 -13.43
N LYS A 113 -3.56 14.58 -14.32
CA LYS A 113 -2.88 15.88 -14.56
C LYS A 113 -3.20 17.00 -13.56
N SER A 114 -4.16 16.84 -12.65
CA SER A 114 -4.37 17.85 -11.60
C SER A 114 -3.34 17.69 -10.49
N LYS A 115 -2.23 18.41 -10.61
CA LYS A 115 -1.25 18.57 -9.51
C LYS A 115 -1.84 19.24 -8.28
N ALA A 116 -2.92 20.00 -8.43
CA ALA A 116 -3.40 20.90 -7.39
C ALA A 116 -4.27 20.23 -6.33
N ASP A 117 -4.87 19.05 -6.57
CA ASP A 117 -5.75 18.47 -5.55
C ASP A 117 -6.10 16.99 -5.75
N PHE A 118 -5.10 16.12 -5.99
CA PHE A 118 -5.34 14.67 -5.98
C PHE A 118 -5.95 14.20 -4.65
N GLU A 119 -5.59 14.87 -3.57
CA GLU A 119 -6.06 14.56 -2.23
C GLU A 119 -7.53 14.87 -2.01
N SER A 120 -8.08 15.97 -2.54
CA SER A 120 -9.53 16.20 -2.43
C SER A 120 -10.36 15.15 -3.14
N PHE A 121 -9.84 14.51 -4.19
CA PHE A 121 -10.51 13.38 -4.82
C PHE A 121 -10.39 12.10 -3.98
N LEU A 122 -9.27 11.91 -3.27
CA LEU A 122 -9.10 10.78 -2.35
C LEU A 122 -9.91 10.95 -1.06
N ARG A 123 -10.12 12.19 -0.63
CA ARG A 123 -10.73 12.50 0.67
C ARG A 123 -12.09 11.86 0.88
N PRO A 124 -13.06 11.95 -0.06
CA PRO A 124 -14.33 11.24 0.07
C PRO A 124 -14.18 9.72 0.18
N ILE A 125 -13.20 9.11 -0.49
CA ILE A 125 -12.95 7.66 -0.41
C ILE A 125 -12.46 7.29 0.98
N VAL A 126 -11.48 8.03 1.50
CA VAL A 126 -10.92 7.80 2.84
C VAL A 126 -11.97 8.07 3.92
N ASP A 127 -12.76 9.13 3.80
CA ASP A 127 -13.84 9.45 4.75
C ASP A 127 -14.92 8.35 4.75
N GLU A 128 -15.26 7.78 3.59
CA GLU A 128 -16.17 6.62 3.51
C GLU A 128 -15.58 5.38 4.20
N ILE A 129 -14.30 5.08 3.99
CA ILE A 129 -13.62 3.97 4.67
C ILE A 129 -13.58 4.17 6.18
N ILE A 130 -13.31 5.39 6.66
CA ILE A 130 -13.36 5.73 8.09
C ILE A 130 -14.76 5.42 8.61
N LEU A 131 -15.80 5.95 7.96
CA LEU A 131 -17.19 5.74 8.36
C LEU A 131 -17.55 4.24 8.43
N LEU A 132 -17.17 3.46 7.42
CA LEU A 132 -17.44 2.02 7.34
C LEU A 132 -16.63 1.17 8.33
N SER A 133 -15.49 1.68 8.81
CA SER A 133 -14.69 1.01 9.84
C SER A 133 -15.17 1.32 11.25
N GLU A 134 -15.69 2.53 11.48
CA GLU A 134 -16.18 2.97 12.79
C GLU A 134 -17.62 2.53 13.03
N LYS A 135 -18.50 2.68 12.02
CA LYS A 135 -19.91 2.34 12.09
C LYS A 135 -20.15 0.93 11.56
N THR A 136 -21.16 0.26 12.11
CA THR A 136 -21.60 -1.03 11.62
C THR A 136 -22.64 -0.82 10.51
N LEU A 137 -22.34 -1.32 9.32
CA LEU A 137 -23.29 -1.38 8.21
C LEU A 137 -24.24 -2.55 8.44
N LEU A 138 -25.54 -2.31 8.27
CA LEU A 138 -26.59 -3.34 8.32
C LEU A 138 -27.06 -3.60 6.90
N VAL A 139 -26.82 -4.82 6.40
CA VAL A 139 -27.23 -5.23 5.07
C VAL A 139 -28.37 -6.23 5.16
N GLN A 140 -29.55 -5.79 4.70
CA GLN A 140 -30.74 -6.61 4.60
C GLN A 140 -30.90 -7.14 3.17
N SER A 141 -30.84 -8.45 2.98
CA SER A 141 -31.11 -9.09 1.67
C SER A 141 -32.42 -9.88 1.74
N GLY A 142 -33.47 -9.31 1.17
CA GLY A 142 -34.81 -9.89 1.16
C GLY A 142 -35.30 -10.22 2.58
N ASN A 143 -35.72 -11.47 2.78
CA ASN A 143 -36.24 -11.96 4.06
C ASN A 143 -35.16 -12.67 4.93
N SER A 144 -33.87 -12.57 4.56
CA SER A 144 -32.78 -13.14 5.37
C SER A 144 -32.57 -12.33 6.64
N GLU A 145 -31.93 -12.91 7.65
CA GLU A 145 -31.43 -12.12 8.79
C GLU A 145 -30.43 -11.05 8.31
N PRO A 146 -30.50 -9.81 8.83
CA PRO A 146 -29.59 -8.76 8.45
C PRO A 146 -28.15 -9.09 8.83
N VAL A 147 -27.23 -8.83 7.91
CA VAL A 147 -25.79 -8.96 8.16
C VAL A 147 -25.27 -7.66 8.74
N ARG A 148 -24.57 -7.75 9.86
CA ARG A 148 -23.76 -6.66 10.39
C ARG A 148 -22.36 -6.77 9.81
N CYS A 149 -21.87 -5.71 9.18
CA CYS A 149 -20.51 -5.69 8.66
C CYS A 149 -19.77 -4.37 8.92
N LYS A 150 -18.44 -4.47 8.88
CA LYS A 150 -17.50 -3.34 8.92
C LYS A 150 -16.49 -3.51 7.80
N VAL A 151 -15.94 -2.39 7.31
CA VAL A 151 -14.99 -2.41 6.19
C VAL A 151 -13.67 -1.77 6.59
N TYR A 152 -12.56 -2.43 6.27
CA TYR A 152 -11.21 -1.99 6.57
C TYR A 152 -10.36 -2.02 5.29
N ALA A 153 -9.69 -0.92 4.95
CA ALA A 153 -8.63 -0.98 3.94
C ALA A 153 -7.36 -1.47 4.63
N LEU A 154 -6.81 -2.64 4.30
CA LEU A 154 -5.61 -3.14 5.01
C LEU A 154 -4.32 -2.58 4.43
N PHE A 155 -4.25 -2.40 3.11
CA PHE A 155 -3.09 -1.82 2.45
C PHE A 155 -3.45 -1.16 1.11
N VAL A 156 -2.59 -0.23 0.71
CA VAL A 156 -2.66 0.50 -0.55
C VAL A 156 -1.46 0.09 -1.39
N ASN A 157 -1.71 -0.37 -2.61
CA ASN A 157 -0.71 -0.83 -3.54
C ASN A 157 -0.72 0.04 -4.80
N GLY A 158 0.42 0.11 -5.48
CA GLY A 158 0.62 0.93 -6.67
C GLY A 158 2.09 0.95 -7.06
N ASP A 159 2.37 1.50 -8.22
CA ASP A 159 3.75 1.64 -8.67
C ASP A 159 4.55 2.60 -7.77
N GLY A 160 5.87 2.63 -7.95
CA GLY A 160 6.73 3.49 -7.13
C GLY A 160 6.38 4.99 -7.23
N VAL A 161 5.81 5.44 -8.34
CA VAL A 161 5.45 6.84 -8.55
C VAL A 161 4.17 7.18 -7.78
N GLU A 162 3.14 6.36 -7.92
CA GLU A 162 1.85 6.56 -7.26
C GLU A 162 1.96 6.34 -5.74
N ILE A 163 2.70 5.34 -5.26
CA ILE A 163 2.93 5.20 -3.81
C ILE A 163 3.69 6.40 -3.25
N ASN A 164 4.68 6.94 -3.97
CA ASN A 164 5.35 8.17 -3.54
C ASN A 164 4.37 9.35 -3.52
N ARG A 165 3.46 9.46 -4.49
CA ARG A 165 2.44 10.51 -4.50
C ARG A 165 1.48 10.38 -3.31
N LEU A 166 0.98 9.18 -3.01
CA LEU A 166 0.06 8.89 -1.91
C LEU A 166 0.71 9.15 -0.54
N LEU A 167 2.00 8.83 -0.40
CA LEU A 167 2.81 9.10 0.79
C LEU A 167 3.32 10.55 0.86
N ARG A 168 3.06 11.37 -0.18
CA ARG A 168 3.67 12.70 -0.38
C ARG A 168 5.20 12.68 -0.27
N TYR A 169 5.80 11.60 -0.74
CA TYR A 169 7.19 11.28 -0.56
C TYR A 169 8.05 11.87 -1.69
N SER A 170 9.21 12.41 -1.32
CA SER A 170 10.16 13.04 -2.26
C SER A 170 10.82 12.04 -3.21
N GLY A 171 10.75 10.75 -2.89
CA GLY A 171 11.30 9.67 -3.71
C GLY A 171 12.82 9.49 -3.60
N HIS A 172 13.35 8.65 -4.49
CA HIS A 172 14.71 8.10 -4.43
C HIS A 172 15.84 9.12 -4.70
N THR A 173 15.53 10.35 -5.10
CA THR A 173 16.51 11.43 -5.32
C THR A 173 16.74 12.28 -4.07
N HIS A 174 15.92 12.11 -3.03
CA HIS A 174 16.04 12.86 -1.78
C HIS A 174 17.04 12.21 -0.81
N LYS A 175 17.69 13.02 0.04
CA LYS A 175 18.64 12.54 1.07
C LYS A 175 18.00 11.48 1.96
N TYR A 176 16.74 11.62 2.32
CA TYR A 176 15.98 10.58 3.01
C TYR A 176 14.92 10.04 2.07
N GLY A 177 15.35 9.36 1.00
CA GLY A 177 14.51 8.85 -0.07
C GLY A 177 14.18 7.35 0.02
N CYS A 178 14.61 6.67 1.09
CA CYS A 178 14.18 5.30 1.38
C CYS A 178 12.81 5.30 2.09
N ARG A 179 11.81 4.68 1.44
CA ARG A 179 10.44 4.57 1.97
C ARG A 179 10.33 3.81 3.29
N PHE A 180 11.25 2.89 3.58
CA PHE A 180 11.16 2.00 4.75
C PHE A 180 11.96 2.49 5.95
N CYS A 181 13.11 3.14 5.73
CA CYS A 181 14.02 3.49 6.80
C CYS A 181 14.60 4.90 6.67
N LEU A 182 15.25 5.36 7.73
CA LEU A 182 15.80 6.70 7.88
C LEU A 182 17.26 6.80 7.42
N THR A 183 17.72 5.86 6.59
CA THR A 183 19.06 5.91 6.02
C THR A 183 19.24 7.18 5.18
N PRO A 184 20.26 8.01 5.47
CA PRO A 184 20.66 9.06 4.56
C PRO A 184 21.24 8.45 3.28
N GLY A 185 20.91 9.07 2.17
CA GLY A 185 21.41 8.74 0.84
C GLY A 185 22.62 9.59 0.49
N SER A 186 23.54 9.01 -0.25
CA SER A 186 24.71 9.69 -0.83
C SER A 186 24.60 9.69 -2.36
N HIS A 187 25.14 10.73 -3.00
CA HIS A 187 25.29 10.72 -4.44
C HIS A 187 26.40 9.74 -4.85
N ARG A 188 26.34 9.27 -6.11
CA ARG A 188 27.52 8.64 -6.73
C ARG A 188 28.71 9.58 -6.65
N ILE A 189 29.89 9.01 -6.41
CA ILE A 189 31.16 9.74 -6.33
C ILE A 189 31.54 10.28 -7.72
N ASP A 190 31.21 9.55 -8.77
CA ASP A 190 31.69 9.73 -10.15
C ASP A 190 30.55 9.90 -11.18
N GLY A 191 29.35 10.26 -10.73
CA GLY A 191 28.17 10.42 -11.59
C GLY A 191 27.59 11.84 -11.59
N PRO A 192 26.72 12.18 -12.56
CA PRO A 192 25.95 13.42 -12.50
C PRO A 192 25.15 13.49 -11.20
N LYS A 193 25.21 14.61 -10.47
CA LYS A 193 24.40 14.83 -9.23
C LYS A 193 22.88 14.72 -9.42
N ARG A 194 22.42 14.53 -10.67
CA ARG A 194 21.02 14.29 -11.04
C ARG A 194 20.60 12.82 -10.96
N THR A 195 21.51 11.88 -10.70
CA THR A 195 21.16 10.47 -10.49
C THR A 195 20.58 10.25 -9.09
N GLY A 196 19.79 9.18 -8.92
CA GLY A 196 19.25 8.75 -7.62
C GLY A 196 20.29 8.60 -6.51
N MET A 197 19.82 8.57 -5.27
CA MET A 197 20.65 8.43 -4.08
C MET A 197 20.98 6.96 -3.77
N TYR A 198 22.14 6.74 -3.16
CA TYR A 198 22.62 5.46 -2.67
C TYR A 198 22.42 5.35 -1.17
N PHE A 199 21.73 4.31 -0.74
CA PHE A 199 21.39 4.08 0.67
C PHE A 199 22.22 2.91 1.21
N GLN A 200 23.40 3.23 1.74
CA GLN A 200 24.40 2.22 2.15
C GLN A 200 24.17 1.67 3.56
N ILE A 201 23.52 2.42 4.45
CA ILE A 201 23.30 2.01 5.84
C ILE A 201 22.14 1.02 5.88
N ARG A 202 22.48 -0.27 6.03
CA ARG A 202 21.51 -1.39 6.04
C ARG A 202 20.78 -1.56 7.38
N ASN A 203 21.38 -1.13 8.48
CA ASN A 203 20.82 -1.20 9.83
C ASN A 203 20.19 0.12 10.30
N ALA A 204 19.76 0.96 9.35
CA ALA A 204 19.14 2.23 9.68
C ALA A 204 17.78 2.02 10.37
N THR A 205 17.44 2.91 11.28
CA THR A 205 16.14 2.92 11.97
C THR A 205 14.99 2.91 10.96
N LEU A 206 14.03 2.02 11.19
CA LEU A 206 12.82 1.94 10.38
C LEU A 206 11.92 3.16 10.64
N ARG A 207 11.14 3.53 9.63
CA ARG A 207 10.16 4.61 9.76
C ARG A 207 9.01 4.15 10.65
N THR A 208 8.63 5.03 11.57
CA THR A 208 7.44 4.84 12.41
C THR A 208 6.22 5.45 11.73
N SER A 209 5.03 5.06 12.17
CA SER A 209 3.78 5.74 11.79
C SER A 209 3.83 7.22 12.17
N ASP A 210 4.37 7.59 13.33
CA ASP A 210 4.53 8.99 13.72
C ASP A 210 5.37 9.80 12.74
N SER A 211 6.42 9.19 12.16
CA SER A 211 7.23 9.85 11.12
C SER A 211 6.41 10.11 9.85
N LEU A 212 5.54 9.17 9.44
CA LEU A 212 4.66 9.31 8.28
C LEU A 212 3.51 10.31 8.51
N LEU A 213 3.05 10.42 9.75
CA LEU A 213 1.99 11.33 10.18
C LEU A 213 2.49 12.71 10.58
N LEU A 214 3.79 12.97 10.43
CA LEU A 214 4.44 14.20 10.90
C LEU A 214 4.20 14.53 12.39
N LYS A 215 4.09 13.50 13.22
CA LYS A 215 3.93 13.60 14.68
C LYS A 215 5.27 13.52 15.43
N GLU A 216 6.33 13.06 14.77
CA GLU A 216 7.66 12.95 15.37
C GLU A 216 8.23 14.35 15.71
N GLN A 217 8.83 14.48 16.89
CA GLN A 217 9.38 15.75 17.39
C GLN A 217 10.91 15.78 17.43
N SER A 218 11.59 14.77 16.88
CA SER A 218 13.04 14.72 16.94
C SER A 218 13.67 15.90 16.18
N PRO A 219 14.81 16.46 16.64
CA PRO A 219 15.46 17.57 15.95
C PRO A 219 15.86 17.24 14.51
N MET A 220 16.16 15.97 14.22
CA MET A 220 16.47 15.50 12.86
C MET A 220 15.23 15.57 11.95
N PHE A 221 14.06 15.22 12.50
CA PHE A 221 12.78 15.27 11.82
C PHE A 221 12.34 16.71 11.52
N ALA A 222 12.41 17.61 12.52
CA ALA A 222 11.98 19.01 12.38
C ALA A 222 12.66 19.75 11.22
N ASN A 223 13.89 19.37 10.87
CA ASN A 223 14.67 20.02 9.83
C ASN A 223 14.50 19.41 8.43
N ASN A 224 13.99 18.17 8.29
CA ASN A 224 14.03 17.44 7.01
C ASN A 224 12.75 16.63 6.68
N SER A 225 11.82 16.48 7.62
CA SER A 225 10.58 15.66 7.55
C SER A 225 10.78 14.28 6.92
N TYR A 226 12.02 13.76 7.01
CA TYR A 226 12.51 12.58 6.32
C TYR A 226 12.04 12.42 4.87
N GLY A 227 11.96 13.51 4.11
CA GLY A 227 11.55 13.49 2.70
C GLY A 227 10.04 13.42 2.45
N ILE A 228 9.19 13.55 3.47
CA ILE A 228 7.75 13.76 3.29
C ILE A 228 7.51 15.25 3.01
N LYS A 229 6.82 15.54 1.91
CA LYS A 229 6.49 16.89 1.46
C LYS A 229 5.07 17.24 1.88
N GLU A 230 4.81 18.52 2.08
CA GLU A 230 3.47 19.12 2.02
C GLU A 230 2.43 18.62 3.07
N GLY A 231 2.80 17.73 4.00
CA GLY A 231 1.96 17.26 5.11
C GLY A 231 1.86 15.73 5.21
N PRO A 232 1.14 15.18 6.21
CA PRO A 232 0.96 13.74 6.34
C PRO A 232 0.14 13.14 5.19
N THR A 233 0.30 11.84 4.96
CA THR A 233 -0.55 11.10 4.01
C THR A 233 -2.00 11.06 4.48
N ILE A 234 -2.95 11.15 3.54
CA ILE A 234 -4.38 11.08 3.85
C ILE A 234 -4.83 9.73 4.44
N PHE A 235 -4.17 8.64 4.09
CA PHE A 235 -4.42 7.32 4.71
C PHE A 235 -4.01 7.27 6.17
N GLY A 236 -3.22 8.25 6.62
CA GLY A 236 -2.89 8.45 8.02
C GLY A 236 -4.06 8.84 8.91
N LEU A 237 -5.21 9.16 8.31
CA LEU A 237 -6.47 9.38 9.03
C LEU A 237 -7.13 8.07 9.48
N LEU A 238 -6.73 6.92 8.92
CA LEU A 238 -7.26 5.61 9.29
C LEU A 238 -6.67 5.18 10.65
N PRO A 239 -7.49 4.94 11.69
CA PRO A 239 -6.98 4.63 13.04
C PRO A 239 -6.11 3.37 13.12
N TYR A 240 -6.39 2.40 12.24
CA TYR A 240 -5.69 1.12 12.14
C TYR A 240 -4.48 1.15 11.18
N PHE A 241 -4.13 2.29 10.58
CA PHE A 241 -2.88 2.49 9.84
C PHE A 241 -1.68 2.76 10.77
N SER A 242 -1.69 2.16 11.96
CA SER A 242 -0.72 2.43 13.03
C SER A 242 0.67 1.85 12.75
N SER A 243 0.80 0.89 11.84
CA SER A 243 2.08 0.27 11.45
C SER A 243 2.78 1.02 10.31
N GLY A 244 2.22 2.14 9.86
CA GLY A 244 2.89 3.05 8.94
C GLY A 244 3.16 2.44 7.57
N ILE A 245 4.43 2.32 7.19
CA ILE A 245 4.83 1.99 5.80
C ILE A 245 4.40 0.60 5.36
N TYR A 246 4.18 -0.34 6.29
CA TYR A 246 3.78 -1.71 5.97
C TYR A 246 2.39 -1.81 5.34
N HIS A 247 1.56 -0.77 5.48
CA HIS A 247 0.29 -0.66 4.77
C HIS A 247 0.43 -0.17 3.32
N PHE A 248 1.65 0.10 2.84
CA PHE A 248 1.90 0.54 1.47
C PHE A 248 2.70 -0.53 0.73
N GLY A 249 2.09 -1.06 -0.33
CA GLY A 249 2.65 -2.12 -1.15
C GLY A 249 3.96 -1.74 -1.82
N PHE A 250 4.82 -2.74 -1.97
CA PHE A 250 5.97 -2.68 -2.85
C PHE A 250 5.64 -3.41 -4.14
N ASP A 251 5.70 -2.72 -5.28
CA ASP A 251 5.55 -3.36 -6.57
C ASP A 251 6.80 -4.20 -6.90
N GLU A 252 6.71 -5.49 -6.56
CA GLU A 252 7.78 -6.46 -6.74
C GLU A 252 8.14 -6.67 -8.22
N LEU A 253 7.16 -6.72 -9.12
CA LEU A 253 7.39 -6.94 -10.54
C LEU A 253 8.16 -5.77 -11.16
N HIS A 254 7.75 -4.53 -10.85
CA HIS A 254 8.51 -3.35 -11.27
C HIS A 254 9.89 -3.31 -10.58
N GLY A 255 10.00 -3.74 -9.33
CA GLY A 255 11.27 -3.88 -8.62
C GLY A 255 12.24 -4.85 -9.31
N ILE A 256 11.77 -6.06 -9.63
CA ILE A 256 12.53 -7.11 -10.31
C ILE A 256 12.91 -6.66 -11.72
N SER A 257 12.00 -6.03 -12.46
CA SER A 257 12.29 -5.48 -13.79
C SER A 257 13.42 -4.45 -13.76
N ASN A 258 13.39 -3.53 -12.80
CA ASN A 258 14.46 -2.54 -12.60
C ASN A 258 15.79 -3.19 -12.19
N LEU A 259 15.75 -4.23 -11.35
CA LEU A 259 16.94 -5.00 -10.98
C LEU A 259 17.53 -5.76 -12.19
N ALA A 260 16.68 -6.41 -12.98
CA ALA A 260 17.08 -7.11 -14.19
C ALA A 260 17.74 -6.17 -15.19
N LYS A 261 17.18 -4.97 -15.38
CA LYS A 261 17.80 -3.90 -16.19
C LYS A 261 19.18 -3.52 -15.66
N LEU A 262 19.32 -3.33 -14.35
CA LEU A 262 20.61 -3.00 -13.73
C LEU A 262 21.64 -4.12 -13.94
N LEU A 263 21.24 -5.38 -13.74
CA LEU A 263 22.10 -6.55 -13.97
C LEU A 263 22.54 -6.62 -15.44
N PHE A 264 21.60 -6.42 -16.36
CA PHE A 264 21.89 -6.38 -17.79
C PHE A 264 22.88 -5.28 -18.14
N ASP A 265 22.69 -4.06 -17.62
CA ASP A 265 23.59 -2.93 -17.86
C ASP A 265 25.01 -3.17 -17.30
N MET A 266 25.14 -3.97 -16.22
CA MET A 266 26.44 -4.35 -15.66
C MET A 266 27.17 -5.41 -16.48
N VAL A 267 26.47 -6.39 -17.04
CA VAL A 267 27.10 -7.50 -17.79
C VAL A 267 27.23 -7.22 -19.29
N SER A 268 26.41 -6.32 -19.82
CA SER A 268 26.42 -5.98 -21.25
C SER A 268 27.65 -5.13 -21.59
N SER A 269 28.50 -5.66 -22.48
CA SER A 269 29.69 -4.98 -22.98
C SER A 269 29.39 -3.65 -23.70
N LEU A 270 28.13 -3.41 -24.08
CA LEU A 270 27.66 -2.16 -24.67
C LEU A 270 27.51 -1.02 -23.65
N TYR A 271 27.36 -1.34 -22.35
CA TYR A 271 27.07 -0.36 -21.28
C TYR A 271 28.09 -0.38 -20.13
N SER A 272 29.11 -1.25 -20.21
CA SER A 272 30.18 -1.39 -19.21
C SER A 272 30.95 -0.09 -18.92
N THR A 273 30.89 0.91 -19.82
CA THR A 273 31.52 2.22 -19.60
C THR A 273 30.90 3.02 -18.44
N HIS A 274 29.69 2.67 -17.99
CA HIS A 274 29.00 3.30 -16.86
C HIS A 274 29.31 2.69 -15.48
N PHE A 275 29.92 1.51 -15.45
CA PHE A 275 30.27 0.80 -14.22
C PHE A 275 31.78 0.53 -14.21
N LYS A 276 32.53 1.48 -13.65
CA LYS A 276 33.98 1.33 -13.47
C LYS A 276 34.26 0.69 -12.11
N TYR A 277 35.04 -0.38 -12.12
CA TYR A 277 35.64 -0.92 -10.91
C TYR A 277 36.77 0.01 -10.47
N HIS A 278 36.74 0.47 -9.22
CA HIS A 278 37.69 1.45 -8.66
C HIS A 278 38.51 0.87 -7.50
N ALA A 279 38.65 -0.45 -7.41
CA ALA A 279 39.59 -1.07 -6.48
C ALA A 279 40.86 -1.51 -7.20
N ASN A 280 41.91 -1.80 -6.43
CA ASN A 280 43.17 -2.26 -6.97
C ASN A 280 42.93 -3.60 -7.67
N GLU A 281 43.27 -3.72 -8.96
CA GLU A 281 43.01 -4.96 -9.73
C GLU A 281 43.67 -6.19 -9.09
N SER A 282 44.74 -5.97 -8.31
CA SER A 282 45.42 -7.00 -7.52
C SER A 282 44.61 -7.57 -6.35
N ASP A 283 43.53 -6.89 -5.94
CA ASP A 283 42.64 -7.31 -4.85
C ASP A 283 41.36 -7.98 -5.39
N TYR A 284 41.26 -8.23 -6.71
CA TYR A 284 40.14 -8.94 -7.31
C TYR A 284 40.28 -10.45 -7.03
N PRO A 285 39.31 -11.09 -6.34
CA PRO A 285 39.46 -12.47 -5.86
C PRO A 285 39.25 -13.55 -6.94
N PHE A 286 39.25 -13.19 -8.22
CA PHE A 286 39.09 -14.09 -9.37
C PHE A 286 40.07 -13.75 -10.48
#